data_AF-A0AAD5E8S0-F1
#
_entry.id   AF-A0AAD5E8S0-F1
#
_cell.length_a   1.000
_cell.length_b   1.000
_cell.length_c   1.000
_cell.angle_alpha   90.00
_cell.angle_beta   90.00
_cell.angle_gamma   90.00
#
_symmetry.space_group_name_H-M   'P 1'
#
loop_
_entity.id
_entity.type
_entity.pdbx_description
1 polymer ?
#
loop_
_entity_poly.entity_id
_entity_poly.type
_entity_poly.pdbx_seq_one_letter_code
_entity_poly.pdbx_strand_id
1 'polypeptide(L)'
;MAGEDSPLLGSESSIRDNNRRRVEYAVKILALIGVVAAAIGVFFIRAPKIQVGSPEFPSLLGFCDQVAEVPAIQYLERQQELARTLAANNASALIAESGATMKYYTNVDWALSERPFVMVLKPDNSSKTGVSLTFVVPAFEALRAHENIEKAALPRSLNIKVVEWEESASPYEKIGSVLSPEGEIQLDIAIRLFLAEGISKLTPGRTIMASPEVQVLRMIKSHEEVEIMRCANHATVAAIKEVKKHVGKGISENEIASMTHKALQTAGLTETWVLALINERAALPHGEAGDHKLGDEGVVLIDAGGRLKGYESDITRTFFVSENPKEFNATIYEAWHTVKAAQSAVIEKATLNLPCAEVDTIARQIIDKASYGDYFKHRLGHGIGLEGHEQPYMVQSNTQQSLKSGMTFSVEPGIYVPHQFGIRLEDIVVMTKNGIELLSGGLANSPWEL
;
A
#
# COMPACT_ATOMS: atom_id res chain seq x y z
N MET A 1 -82.16 15.69 46.27
CA MET A 1 -83.16 14.79 46.88
C MET A 1 -83.13 13.51 46.05
N ALA A 2 -82.29 12.54 46.43
CA ALA A 2 -82.57 11.40 47.34
C ALA A 2 -83.46 10.34 46.65
N GLY A 3 -83.19 9.04 46.64
CA GLY A 3 -82.18 8.16 47.27
C GLY A 3 -82.04 6.86 46.44
N GLU A 4 -80.94 6.11 46.58
CA GLU A 4 -80.85 4.75 47.21
C GLU A 4 -81.37 3.64 46.25
N ASP A 5 -80.61 2.61 45.83
CA ASP A 5 -80.02 1.53 46.64
C ASP A 5 -79.21 0.53 45.77
N SER A 6 -78.26 -0.16 46.42
CA SER A 6 -77.38 -1.28 45.97
C SER A 6 -78.14 -2.65 46.05
N PRO A 7 -77.59 -3.90 45.93
CA PRO A 7 -76.19 -4.36 45.82
C PRO A 7 -75.91 -5.65 44.96
N LEU A 8 -74.64 -6.11 45.01
CA LEU A 8 -74.11 -7.51 45.05
C LEU A 8 -72.97 -7.74 44.01
N LEU A 9 -71.69 -7.58 44.34
CA LEU A 9 -70.76 -8.46 45.11
C LEU A 9 -70.70 -9.93 44.64
N GLY A 10 -69.54 -10.34 44.11
CA GLY A 10 -69.16 -11.76 44.02
C GLY A 10 -67.96 -12.12 43.12
N SER A 11 -66.76 -12.21 43.71
CA SER A 11 -65.64 -13.12 43.34
C SER A 11 -64.60 -12.72 42.28
N GLU A 12 -63.73 -11.74 42.58
CA GLU A 12 -62.44 -11.56 41.86
C GLU A 12 -61.20 -12.14 42.56
N SER A 13 -61.30 -12.64 43.80
CA SER A 13 -60.12 -13.11 44.56
C SER A 13 -59.68 -14.55 44.24
N SER A 14 -60.52 -15.36 43.60
CA SER A 14 -60.23 -16.77 43.27
C SER A 14 -59.38 -16.96 42.00
N ILE A 15 -59.44 -16.00 41.06
CA ILE A 15 -58.85 -16.14 39.72
C ILE A 15 -57.36 -15.75 39.73
N ARG A 16 -56.93 -14.84 40.61
CA ARG A 16 -55.53 -14.36 40.68
C ARG A 16 -54.55 -15.38 41.27
N ASP A 17 -54.98 -16.22 42.20
CA ASP A 17 -54.10 -17.21 42.85
C ASP A 17 -53.83 -18.44 41.97
N ASN A 18 -54.80 -18.81 41.13
CA ASN A 18 -54.68 -19.98 40.25
C ASN A 18 -53.71 -19.72 39.06
N ASN A 19 -53.63 -18.48 38.59
CA ASN A 19 -52.69 -18.08 37.53
C ASN A 19 -51.23 -18.01 38.04
N ARG A 20 -51.01 -17.66 39.31
CA ARG A 20 -49.65 -17.58 39.88
C ARG A 20 -49.00 -18.96 40.04
N ARG A 21 -49.78 -19.97 40.45
CA ARG A 21 -49.30 -21.37 40.55
C ARG A 21 -49.01 -22.02 39.20
N ARG A 22 -49.74 -21.64 38.13
CA ARG A 22 -49.51 -22.17 36.77
C ARG A 22 -48.20 -21.65 36.15
N VAL A 23 -47.82 -20.41 36.44
CA VAL A 23 -46.56 -19.83 35.97
C VAL A 23 -45.36 -20.45 36.70
N GLU A 24 -45.45 -20.69 38.01
CA GLU A 24 -44.37 -21.35 38.76
C GLU A 24 -44.12 -22.82 38.34
N TYR A 25 -45.18 -23.55 37.94
CA TYR A 25 -45.03 -24.91 37.41
C TYR A 25 -44.40 -24.93 36.00
N ALA A 26 -44.76 -23.98 35.14
CA ALA A 26 -44.17 -23.87 33.80
C ALA A 26 -42.67 -23.53 33.83
N VAL A 27 -42.25 -22.65 34.75
CA VAL A 27 -40.84 -22.29 34.95
C VAL A 27 -40.01 -23.48 35.46
N LYS A 28 -40.58 -24.33 36.33
CA LYS A 28 -39.90 -25.55 36.82
C LYS A 28 -39.75 -26.64 35.77
N ILE A 29 -40.71 -26.78 34.84
CA ILE A 29 -40.62 -27.76 33.74
C ILE A 29 -39.58 -27.32 32.69
N LEU A 30 -39.51 -26.03 32.37
CA LEU A 30 -38.47 -25.49 31.47
C LEU A 30 -37.06 -25.60 32.06
N ALA A 31 -36.90 -25.44 33.39
CA ALA A 31 -35.62 -25.65 34.06
C ALA A 31 -35.19 -27.14 34.04
N LEU A 32 -36.13 -28.09 34.11
CA LEU A 32 -35.81 -29.53 34.07
C LEU A 32 -35.41 -30.00 32.66
N ILE A 33 -36.01 -29.44 31.60
CA ILE A 33 -35.65 -29.73 30.21
C ILE A 33 -34.26 -29.16 29.88
N GLY A 34 -33.92 -27.97 30.42
CA GLY A 34 -32.58 -27.39 30.28
C GLY A 34 -31.47 -28.20 30.97
N VAL A 35 -31.79 -28.92 32.05
CA VAL A 35 -30.80 -29.75 32.77
C VAL A 35 -30.60 -31.12 32.12
N VAL A 36 -31.59 -31.69 31.44
CA VAL A 36 -31.44 -32.97 30.72
C VAL A 36 -30.71 -32.80 29.37
N ALA A 37 -30.88 -31.64 28.71
CA ALA A 37 -30.08 -31.32 27.50
C ALA A 37 -28.59 -31.08 27.81
N ALA A 38 -28.23 -30.78 29.06
CA ALA A 38 -26.85 -30.60 29.50
C ALA A 38 -26.12 -31.93 29.82
N ALA A 39 -26.81 -33.08 29.81
CA ALA A 39 -26.24 -34.37 30.22
C ALA A 39 -25.92 -35.36 29.07
N ILE A 40 -26.19 -35.00 27.81
CA ILE A 40 -25.76 -35.79 26.64
C ILE A 40 -24.87 -34.92 25.75
N GLY A 41 -23.73 -34.52 26.31
CA GLY A 41 -22.60 -34.05 25.52
C GLY A 41 -22.03 -35.23 24.75
N VAL A 42 -22.46 -35.40 23.50
CA VAL A 42 -21.75 -36.26 22.54
C VAL A 42 -20.36 -35.66 22.38
N PHE A 43 -19.36 -36.30 23.00
CA PHE A 43 -17.95 -36.05 22.75
C PHE A 43 -17.64 -36.42 21.30
N PHE A 44 -17.85 -35.49 20.37
CA PHE A 44 -17.03 -35.46 19.17
C PHE A 44 -15.64 -35.03 19.62
N ILE A 45 -14.78 -36.01 19.91
CA ILE A 45 -13.34 -35.80 19.91
C ILE A 45 -13.00 -35.42 18.47
N ARG A 46 -13.11 -34.13 18.13
CA ARG A 46 -12.32 -33.58 17.03
C ARG A 46 -10.88 -33.85 17.45
N ALA A 47 -10.21 -34.74 16.73
CA ALA A 47 -8.76 -34.82 16.79
C ALA A 47 -8.24 -33.36 16.74
N PRO A 48 -7.33 -32.96 17.64
CA PRO A 48 -6.77 -31.62 17.56
C PRO A 48 -6.25 -31.47 16.14
N LYS A 49 -6.75 -30.48 15.38
CA LYS A 49 -5.97 -29.97 14.27
C LYS A 49 -4.67 -29.57 14.94
N ILE A 50 -3.62 -30.35 14.72
CA ILE A 50 -2.27 -29.91 15.02
C ILE A 50 -2.13 -28.66 14.14
N GLN A 51 -2.36 -27.48 14.73
CA GLN A 51 -1.83 -26.26 14.18
C GLN A 51 -0.32 -26.46 14.26
N VAL A 52 0.25 -27.00 13.19
CA VAL A 52 1.68 -26.84 12.94
C VAL A 52 1.88 -25.33 13.01
N GLY A 53 2.57 -24.86 14.04
CA GLY A 53 2.78 -23.43 14.24
C GLY A 53 3.37 -22.86 12.95
N SER A 54 2.91 -21.68 12.53
CA SER A 54 3.49 -20.99 11.38
C SER A 54 5.00 -20.89 11.58
N PRO A 55 5.84 -21.23 10.58
CA PRO A 55 7.29 -21.21 10.73
C PRO A 55 7.77 -19.86 11.26
N GLU A 56 8.85 -19.90 12.03
CA GLU A 56 9.56 -18.70 12.48
C GLU A 56 10.70 -18.40 11.50
N PHE A 57 11.04 -17.11 11.34
CA PHE A 57 12.06 -16.65 10.40
C PHE A 57 13.20 -15.91 11.11
N PRO A 58 13.94 -16.55 12.03
CA PRO A 58 14.95 -15.88 12.86
C PRO A 58 16.10 -15.27 12.05
N SER A 59 16.37 -15.75 10.84
CA SER A 59 17.38 -15.18 9.93
C SER A 59 17.01 -13.78 9.41
N LEU A 60 15.74 -13.37 9.54
CA LEU A 60 15.25 -12.06 9.11
C LEU A 60 15.24 -11.02 10.25
N LEU A 61 15.47 -11.43 11.50
CA LEU A 61 15.43 -10.49 12.62
C LEU A 61 16.51 -9.41 12.49
N GLY A 62 16.08 -8.16 12.58
CA GLY A 62 16.97 -6.99 12.50
C GLY A 62 17.55 -6.71 11.12
N PHE A 63 16.94 -7.25 10.05
CA PHE A 63 17.46 -7.15 8.68
C PHE A 63 17.78 -5.70 8.26
N CYS A 64 16.91 -4.74 8.64
CA CYS A 64 17.05 -3.33 8.30
C CYS A 64 17.37 -2.41 9.49
N ASP A 65 17.84 -2.94 10.63
CA ASP A 65 18.07 -2.14 11.86
C ASP A 65 19.14 -1.05 11.68
N GLN A 66 20.07 -1.23 10.74
CA GLN A 66 21.17 -0.30 10.49
C GLN A 66 20.82 0.81 9.49
N VAL A 67 19.63 0.77 8.88
CA VAL A 67 19.22 1.75 7.88
C VAL A 67 18.83 3.05 8.58
N ALA A 68 19.46 4.15 8.18
CA ALA A 68 19.16 5.47 8.71
C ALA A 68 17.78 5.99 8.25
N GLU A 69 17.20 6.90 9.03
CA GLU A 69 16.08 7.73 8.55
C GLU A 69 16.56 8.75 7.52
N VAL A 70 15.63 9.28 6.71
CA VAL A 70 15.89 10.46 5.89
C VAL A 70 16.31 11.63 6.80
N PRO A 71 17.51 12.21 6.62
CA PRO A 71 17.99 13.30 7.47
C PRO A 71 17.08 14.52 7.42
N ALA A 72 16.88 15.17 8.57
CA ALA A 72 15.99 16.33 8.71
C ALA A 72 16.32 17.47 7.71
N ILE A 73 17.59 17.60 7.32
CA ILE A 73 18.04 18.62 6.34
C ILE A 73 17.41 18.44 4.96
N GLN A 74 17.11 17.20 4.53
CA GLN A 74 16.54 16.95 3.20
C GLN A 74 15.13 17.51 3.05
N TYR A 75 14.34 17.59 4.14
CA TYR A 75 13.04 18.25 4.09
C TYR A 75 13.16 19.76 3.78
N LEU A 76 14.28 20.40 4.16
CA LEU A 76 14.55 21.79 3.75
C LEU A 76 14.85 21.88 2.26
N GLU A 77 15.70 20.99 1.76
CA GLU A 77 16.10 20.94 0.34
C GLU A 77 14.91 20.67 -0.57
N ARG A 78 14.02 19.74 -0.17
CA ARG A 78 12.75 19.45 -0.87
C ARG A 78 11.87 20.69 -0.93
N GLN A 79 11.70 21.39 0.18
CA GLN A 79 10.92 22.63 0.23
C GLN A 79 11.56 23.77 -0.60
N GLN A 80 12.88 23.86 -0.66
CA GLN A 80 13.60 24.80 -1.51
C GLN A 80 13.41 24.51 -3.00
N GLU A 81 13.44 23.25 -3.39
CA GLU A 81 13.19 22.86 -4.77
C GLU A 81 11.73 23.11 -5.17
N LEU A 82 10.78 22.83 -4.27
CA LEU A 82 9.40 23.22 -4.46
C LEU A 82 9.26 24.74 -4.61
N ALA A 83 9.93 25.53 -3.77
CA ALA A 83 9.87 26.99 -3.85
C ALA A 83 10.32 27.50 -5.23
N ARG A 84 11.43 26.97 -5.76
CA ARG A 84 11.93 27.27 -7.11
C ARG A 84 10.90 26.89 -8.18
N THR A 85 10.31 25.70 -8.04
CA THR A 85 9.33 25.17 -9.01
C THR A 85 8.04 25.98 -9.01
N LEU A 86 7.49 26.33 -7.84
CA LEU A 86 6.31 27.18 -7.73
C LEU A 86 6.57 28.58 -8.32
N ALA A 87 7.75 29.16 -8.08
CA ALA A 87 8.12 30.44 -8.66
C ALA A 87 8.22 30.38 -10.19
N ALA A 88 8.81 29.31 -10.75
CA ALA A 88 8.89 29.10 -12.20
C ALA A 88 7.51 28.94 -12.85
N ASN A 89 6.57 28.32 -12.13
CA ASN A 89 5.20 28.11 -12.57
C ASN A 89 4.27 29.31 -12.28
N ASN A 90 4.77 30.37 -11.65
CA ASN A 90 3.96 31.49 -11.15
C ASN A 90 2.80 31.03 -10.23
N ALA A 91 3.03 29.95 -9.48
CA ALA A 91 2.09 29.38 -8.53
C ALA A 91 2.28 30.01 -7.13
N SER A 92 1.16 30.35 -6.50
CA SER A 92 1.08 30.98 -5.18
C SER A 92 1.01 29.99 -4.01
N ALA A 93 0.72 28.71 -4.28
CA ALA A 93 0.73 27.66 -3.27
C ALA A 93 0.76 26.25 -3.89
N LEU A 94 1.29 25.29 -3.13
CA LEU A 94 0.94 23.87 -3.21
C LEU A 94 0.09 23.51 -1.98
N ILE A 95 -1.05 22.85 -2.20
CA ILE A 95 -1.90 22.29 -1.15
C ILE A 95 -1.94 20.78 -1.29
N ALA A 96 -1.64 20.07 -0.21
CA ALA A 96 -1.81 18.61 -0.14
C ALA A 96 -2.60 18.25 1.12
N GLU A 97 -3.43 17.22 1.03
CA GLU A 97 -3.91 16.54 2.24
C GLU A 97 -2.92 15.48 2.70
N SER A 98 -3.27 14.72 3.73
CA SER A 98 -2.37 13.66 4.19
C SER A 98 -2.15 12.59 3.13
N GLY A 99 -0.91 12.12 3.03
CA GLY A 99 -0.45 11.22 2.00
C GLY A 99 1.02 11.45 1.67
N ALA A 100 1.48 10.83 0.59
CA ALA A 100 2.90 10.82 0.25
C ALA A 100 3.49 12.21 -0.03
N THR A 101 2.72 13.13 -0.62
CA THR A 101 3.19 14.51 -0.84
C THR A 101 3.42 15.26 0.48
N MET A 102 2.51 15.14 1.46
CA MET A 102 2.70 15.71 2.79
C MET A 102 3.92 15.08 3.48
N LYS A 103 4.00 13.75 3.48
CA LYS A 103 5.11 13.00 4.07
C LYS A 103 6.46 13.36 3.43
N TYR A 104 6.50 13.54 2.11
CA TYR A 104 7.71 13.94 1.38
C TYR A 104 8.26 15.29 1.85
N TYR A 105 7.41 16.30 2.01
CA TYR A 105 7.85 17.65 2.39
C TYR A 105 7.99 17.87 3.90
N THR A 106 7.38 17.02 4.72
CA THR A 106 7.25 17.31 6.16
C THR A 106 7.47 16.12 7.10
N ASN A 107 7.57 14.89 6.59
CA ASN A 107 7.58 13.66 7.40
C ASN A 107 6.36 13.48 8.32
N VAL A 108 5.33 14.33 8.18
CA VAL A 108 4.08 14.24 8.94
C VAL A 108 3.21 13.16 8.30
N ASP A 109 2.66 12.30 9.14
CA ASP A 109 1.79 11.20 8.74
C ASP A 109 0.48 11.27 9.50
N TRP A 110 -0.64 11.27 8.77
CA TRP A 110 -1.96 11.47 9.36
C TRP A 110 -3.01 10.61 8.65
N ALA A 111 -3.88 9.95 9.41
CA ALA A 111 -4.91 9.12 8.82
C ALA A 111 -5.92 9.98 8.04
N LEU A 112 -6.22 9.57 6.81
CA LEU A 112 -7.30 10.18 6.02
C LEU A 112 -8.65 10.02 6.73
N SER A 113 -9.43 11.09 6.75
CA SER A 113 -10.80 11.12 7.29
C SER A 113 -11.66 12.10 6.50
N GLU A 114 -12.93 12.21 6.83
CA GLU A 114 -13.82 13.27 6.32
C GLU A 114 -13.40 14.68 6.76
N ARG A 115 -12.60 14.79 7.83
CA ARG A 115 -12.12 16.05 8.38
C ARG A 115 -10.85 16.51 7.66
N PRO A 116 -10.84 17.71 7.05
CA PRO A 116 -9.64 18.25 6.42
C PRO A 116 -8.47 18.42 7.40
N PHE A 117 -7.37 17.73 7.08
CA PHE A 117 -6.04 17.98 7.60
C PHE A 117 -5.15 18.26 6.39
N VAL A 118 -4.77 19.51 6.18
CA VAL A 118 -4.07 19.92 4.95
C VAL A 118 -2.77 20.66 5.26
N MET A 119 -1.78 20.42 4.41
CA MET A 119 -0.53 21.16 4.33
C MET A 119 -0.66 22.21 3.22
N VAL A 120 -0.27 23.45 3.54
CA VAL A 120 -0.19 24.56 2.59
C VAL A 120 1.26 25.07 2.57
N LEU A 121 1.93 24.94 1.43
CA LEU A 121 3.26 25.48 1.16
C LEU A 121 3.12 26.67 0.21
N LYS A 122 3.51 27.88 0.66
CA LYS A 122 3.43 29.11 -0.14
C LYS A 122 4.80 29.73 -0.33
N PRO A 123 5.12 30.33 -1.48
CA PRO A 123 6.34 31.11 -1.64
C PRO A 123 6.46 32.19 -0.55
N ASP A 124 7.63 32.25 0.10
CA ASP A 124 7.97 33.22 1.14
C ASP A 124 9.48 33.46 1.13
N ASN A 125 9.90 34.60 0.59
CA ASN A 125 11.31 34.99 0.49
C ASN A 125 11.97 35.27 1.86
N SER A 126 11.18 35.42 2.92
CA SER A 126 11.70 35.55 4.29
C SER A 126 11.98 34.19 4.95
N SER A 127 11.39 33.11 4.42
CA SER A 127 11.64 31.74 4.88
C SER A 127 12.99 31.22 4.38
N LYS A 128 13.68 30.43 5.21
CA LYS A 128 14.95 29.78 4.83
C LYS A 128 14.80 28.79 3.68
N THR A 129 13.61 28.24 3.47
CA THR A 129 13.32 27.31 2.38
C THR A 129 12.70 28.00 1.17
N GLY A 130 12.45 29.31 1.22
CA GLY A 130 11.70 30.01 0.18
C GLY A 130 10.20 29.71 0.17
N VAL A 131 9.72 28.87 1.11
CA VAL A 131 8.29 28.62 1.34
C VAL A 131 7.93 28.71 2.82
N SER A 132 6.74 29.20 3.13
CA SER A 132 6.11 29.09 4.44
C SER A 132 5.26 27.82 4.51
N LEU A 133 5.40 27.05 5.59
CA LEU A 133 4.65 25.81 5.83
C LEU A 133 3.54 26.07 6.86
N THR A 134 2.28 25.86 6.45
CA THR A 134 1.12 25.92 7.32
C THR A 134 0.33 24.62 7.30
N PHE A 135 0.00 24.06 8.46
CA PHE A 135 -0.99 23.01 8.59
C PHE A 135 -2.34 23.62 8.98
N VAL A 136 -3.42 23.22 8.31
CA VAL A 136 -4.79 23.56 8.70
C VAL A 136 -5.45 22.30 9.25
N VAL A 137 -5.82 22.32 10.53
CA VAL A 137 -6.19 21.12 11.30
C VAL A 137 -7.48 21.33 12.10
N PRO A 138 -8.25 20.26 12.40
CA PRO A 138 -9.41 20.37 13.28
C PRO A 138 -8.97 20.82 14.69
N ALA A 139 -9.63 21.81 15.28
CA ALA A 139 -9.23 22.41 16.55
C ALA A 139 -9.15 21.37 17.69
N PHE A 140 -10.11 20.44 17.76
CA PHE A 140 -10.10 19.38 18.78
C PHE A 140 -8.95 18.36 18.60
N GLU A 141 -8.30 18.33 17.43
CA GLU A 141 -7.15 17.48 17.11
C GLU A 141 -5.82 18.24 17.14
N ALA A 142 -5.83 19.54 17.47
CA ALA A 142 -4.65 20.39 17.42
C ALA A 142 -3.49 19.86 18.27
N LEU A 143 -3.79 19.34 19.47
CA LEU A 143 -2.76 18.73 20.33
C LEU A 143 -2.09 17.52 19.66
N ARG A 144 -2.88 16.60 19.08
CA ARG A 144 -2.36 15.43 18.37
C ARG A 144 -1.59 15.83 17.12
N ALA A 145 -2.04 16.88 16.43
CA ALA A 145 -1.34 17.44 15.28
C ALA A 145 0.05 17.99 15.67
N HIS A 146 0.14 18.75 16.76
CA HIS A 146 1.41 19.26 17.28
C HIS A 146 2.37 18.13 17.67
N GLU A 147 1.90 17.11 18.41
CA GLU A 147 2.72 15.95 18.75
C GLU A 147 3.23 15.20 17.50
N ASN A 148 2.41 15.09 16.45
CA ASN A 148 2.81 14.43 15.21
C ASN A 148 3.87 15.26 14.45
N ILE A 149 3.69 16.58 14.37
CA ILE A 149 4.67 17.51 13.77
C ILE A 149 6.00 17.48 14.53
N GLU A 150 5.97 17.37 15.86
CA GLU A 150 7.20 17.22 16.66
C GLU A 150 7.90 15.89 16.39
N LYS A 151 7.14 14.79 16.32
CA LYS A 151 7.65 13.45 15.97
C LYS A 151 8.26 13.38 14.56
N ALA A 152 7.77 14.20 13.65
CA ALA A 152 8.31 14.34 12.30
C ALA A 152 9.77 14.84 12.28
N ALA A 153 10.27 15.37 13.42
CA ALA A 153 11.66 15.77 13.64
C ALA A 153 12.20 16.78 12.61
N LEU A 154 11.31 17.65 12.12
CA LEU A 154 11.67 18.70 11.17
C LEU A 154 12.66 19.71 11.77
N PRO A 155 13.53 20.33 10.97
CA PRO A 155 14.48 21.31 11.48
C PRO A 155 13.75 22.50 12.12
N ARG A 156 14.17 22.88 13.33
CA ARG A 156 13.61 24.04 14.07
C ARG A 156 13.66 25.37 13.33
N SER A 157 14.45 25.45 12.26
CA SER A 157 14.50 26.61 11.37
C SER A 157 13.27 26.77 10.48
N LEU A 158 12.45 25.72 10.34
CA LEU A 158 11.14 25.84 9.70
C LEU A 158 10.17 26.51 10.67
N ASN A 159 9.66 27.67 10.28
CA ASN A 159 8.57 28.33 10.99
C ASN A 159 7.26 27.65 10.60
N ILE A 160 6.93 26.53 11.27
CA ILE A 160 5.71 25.77 11.02
C ILE A 160 4.54 26.47 11.71
N LYS A 161 3.54 26.88 10.93
CA LYS A 161 2.30 27.44 11.47
C LYS A 161 1.24 26.35 11.53
N VAL A 162 0.54 26.25 12.66
CA VAL A 162 -0.68 25.44 12.78
C VAL A 162 -1.86 26.40 12.87
N VAL A 163 -2.89 26.15 12.06
CA VAL A 163 -4.10 26.95 11.98
C VAL A 163 -5.30 26.03 12.20
N GLU A 164 -6.09 26.36 13.20
CA GLU A 164 -7.20 25.52 13.64
C GLU A 164 -8.53 25.94 13.01
N TRP A 165 -9.38 24.96 12.74
CA TRP A 165 -10.78 25.15 12.39
C TRP A 165 -11.70 24.40 13.36
N GLU A 166 -12.75 25.08 13.81
CA GLU A 166 -13.77 24.52 14.72
C GLU A 166 -14.72 23.59 13.97
N GLU A 167 -15.22 22.53 14.61
CA GLU A 167 -16.16 21.57 14.01
C GLU A 167 -17.45 22.22 13.44
N SER A 168 -17.84 23.37 14.00
CA SER A 168 -19.01 24.15 13.53
C SER A 168 -18.68 25.15 12.41
N ALA A 169 -17.41 25.32 12.06
CA ALA A 169 -16.93 26.26 11.05
C ALA A 169 -16.64 25.56 9.72
N SER A 170 -16.51 26.35 8.66
CA SER A 170 -16.08 25.84 7.35
C SER A 170 -14.56 25.62 7.35
N PRO A 171 -14.07 24.36 7.19
CA PRO A 171 -12.63 24.11 7.04
C PRO A 171 -12.09 24.79 5.78
N TYR A 172 -12.90 24.87 4.71
CA TYR A 172 -12.50 25.51 3.47
C TYR A 172 -12.23 26.99 3.65
N GLU A 173 -13.09 27.71 4.39
CA GLU A 173 -12.86 29.14 4.68
C GLU A 173 -11.57 29.33 5.47
N LYS A 174 -11.28 28.41 6.40
CA LYS A 174 -10.01 28.43 7.13
C LYS A 174 -8.81 28.20 6.21
N ILE A 175 -8.90 27.25 5.28
CA ILE A 175 -7.88 27.04 4.24
C ILE A 175 -7.71 28.30 3.41
N GLY A 176 -8.80 28.90 2.91
CA GLY A 176 -8.78 30.15 2.16
C GLY A 176 -8.11 31.30 2.91
N SER A 177 -8.30 31.38 4.23
CA SER A 177 -7.70 32.43 5.07
C SER A 177 -6.17 32.39 5.15
N VAL A 178 -5.54 31.24 4.83
CA VAL A 178 -4.08 31.11 4.82
C VAL A 178 -3.48 31.25 3.42
N LEU A 179 -4.30 31.31 2.37
CA LEU A 179 -3.84 31.48 0.99
C LEU A 179 -3.54 32.94 0.66
N SER A 180 -2.74 33.14 -0.39
CA SER A 180 -2.56 34.46 -0.98
C SER A 180 -3.85 34.91 -1.68
N PRO A 181 -4.18 36.21 -1.69
CA PRO A 181 -5.40 36.71 -2.32
C PRO A 181 -5.41 36.51 -3.84
N GLU A 182 -4.23 36.44 -4.46
CA GLU A 182 -4.03 36.28 -5.90
C GLU A 182 -3.04 35.15 -6.22
N GLY A 183 -3.04 34.73 -7.48
CA GLY A 183 -2.12 33.72 -8.02
C GLY A 183 -2.70 32.31 -8.07
N GLU A 184 -2.11 31.48 -8.92
CA GLU A 184 -2.53 30.09 -9.14
C GLU A 184 -2.24 29.22 -7.90
N ILE A 185 -3.09 28.24 -7.61
CA ILE A 185 -2.98 27.30 -6.50
C ILE A 185 -2.90 25.91 -7.09
N GLN A 186 -1.80 25.20 -6.82
CA GLN A 186 -1.64 23.82 -7.24
C GLN A 186 -2.14 22.89 -6.13
N LEU A 187 -3.02 21.97 -6.50
CA LEU A 187 -3.55 20.94 -5.61
C LEU A 187 -2.84 19.62 -5.89
N ASP A 188 -2.38 18.93 -4.84
CA ASP A 188 -1.78 17.60 -4.97
C ASP A 188 -2.66 16.64 -5.79
N ILE A 189 -2.03 15.81 -6.63
CA ILE A 189 -2.78 14.94 -7.56
C ILE A 189 -3.63 13.88 -6.84
N ALA A 190 -3.28 13.52 -5.60
CA ALA A 190 -4.01 12.57 -4.79
C ALA A 190 -5.09 13.23 -3.91
N ILE A 191 -5.25 14.56 -4.00
CA ILE A 191 -6.28 15.25 -3.21
C ILE A 191 -7.68 14.73 -3.56
N ARG A 192 -8.46 14.42 -2.54
CA ARG A 192 -9.81 13.90 -2.67
C ARG A 192 -10.76 14.98 -3.17
N LEU A 193 -11.71 14.57 -4.00
CA LEU A 193 -12.60 15.46 -4.74
C LEU A 193 -13.30 16.51 -3.87
N PHE A 194 -13.78 16.14 -2.68
CA PHE A 194 -14.49 17.08 -1.81
C PHE A 194 -13.60 18.24 -1.34
N LEU A 195 -12.30 18.00 -1.10
CA LEU A 195 -11.32 19.04 -0.79
C LEU A 195 -11.02 19.90 -2.00
N ALA A 196 -10.76 19.28 -3.16
CA ALA A 196 -10.50 20.01 -4.40
C ALA A 196 -11.66 20.93 -4.76
N GLU A 197 -12.89 20.43 -4.74
CA GLU A 197 -14.09 21.22 -5.02
C GLU A 197 -14.31 22.31 -3.98
N GLY A 198 -14.15 21.99 -2.69
CA GLY A 198 -14.32 22.96 -1.61
C GLY A 198 -13.34 24.14 -1.73
N ILE A 199 -12.07 23.86 -2.03
CA ILE A 199 -11.05 24.89 -2.24
C ILE A 199 -11.32 25.67 -3.53
N SER A 200 -11.68 24.98 -4.63
CA SER A 200 -11.95 25.61 -5.93
C SER A 200 -13.15 26.55 -5.88
N LYS A 201 -14.19 26.22 -5.11
CA LYS A 201 -15.36 27.10 -4.88
C LYS A 201 -14.98 28.40 -4.17
N LEU A 202 -13.99 28.37 -3.28
CA LEU A 202 -13.49 29.55 -2.58
C LEU A 202 -12.44 30.35 -3.36
N THR A 203 -11.84 29.73 -4.38
CA THR A 203 -10.80 30.36 -5.21
C THR A 203 -11.11 30.19 -6.70
N PRO A 204 -12.26 30.73 -7.19
CA PRO A 204 -12.72 30.46 -8.55
C PRO A 204 -11.67 30.82 -9.60
N GLY A 205 -11.36 29.88 -10.48
CA GLY A 205 -10.42 30.08 -11.59
C GLY A 205 -8.94 30.12 -11.20
N ARG A 206 -8.60 29.85 -9.94
CA ARG A 206 -7.22 29.87 -9.44
C ARG A 206 -6.64 28.49 -9.15
N THR A 207 -7.46 27.45 -9.05
CA THR A 207 -7.00 26.09 -8.71
C THR A 207 -6.72 25.25 -9.95
N ILE A 208 -5.56 24.58 -9.95
CA ILE A 208 -5.22 23.52 -10.89
C ILE A 208 -4.67 22.32 -10.14
N MET A 209 -4.67 21.15 -10.77
CA MET A 209 -3.89 20.02 -10.25
C MET A 209 -2.40 20.31 -10.39
N ALA A 210 -1.60 19.73 -9.48
CA ALA A 210 -0.15 19.92 -9.46
C ALA A 210 0.45 19.62 -10.84
N SER A 211 1.22 20.58 -11.34
CA SER A 211 1.90 20.53 -12.63
C SER A 211 2.87 19.34 -12.73
N PRO A 212 3.20 18.86 -13.94
CA PRO A 212 4.22 17.83 -14.12
C PRO A 212 5.54 18.17 -13.43
N GLU A 213 5.96 19.43 -13.43
CA GLU A 213 7.17 19.93 -12.79
C GLU A 213 7.15 19.75 -11.26
N VAL A 214 5.99 19.88 -10.62
CA VAL A 214 5.84 19.57 -9.19
C VAL A 214 5.79 18.06 -8.95
N GLN A 215 5.13 17.30 -9.83
CA GLN A 215 5.03 15.84 -9.71
C GLN A 215 6.41 15.15 -9.86
N VAL A 216 7.31 15.66 -10.71
CA VAL A 216 8.66 15.08 -10.91
C VAL A 216 9.56 15.20 -9.68
N LEU A 217 9.27 16.10 -8.74
CA LEU A 217 10.13 16.33 -7.56
C LEU A 217 10.27 15.05 -6.71
N ARG A 218 9.20 14.28 -6.58
CA ARG A 218 9.21 12.98 -5.87
C ARG A 218 9.81 11.84 -6.70
N MET A 219 9.90 11.99 -8.03
CA MET A 219 10.44 10.94 -8.89
C MET A 219 11.93 10.73 -8.65
N ILE A 220 12.67 11.78 -8.25
CA ILE A 220 14.12 11.74 -8.03
C ILE A 220 14.43 11.48 -6.55
N LYS A 221 14.87 10.27 -6.25
CA LYS A 221 15.20 9.86 -4.88
C LYS A 221 16.60 10.34 -4.50
N SER A 222 16.75 10.79 -3.26
CA SER A 222 18.06 11.01 -2.63
C SER A 222 18.76 9.68 -2.36
N HIS A 223 20.04 9.75 -1.97
CA HIS A 223 20.80 8.54 -1.61
C HIS A 223 20.15 7.79 -0.45
N GLU A 224 19.72 8.50 0.59
CA GLU A 224 19.11 7.92 1.78
C GLU A 224 17.75 7.30 1.48
N GLU A 225 16.95 7.89 0.59
CA GLU A 225 15.71 7.27 0.09
C GLU A 225 16.00 5.95 -0.62
N VAL A 226 17.01 5.92 -1.50
CA VAL A 226 17.43 4.71 -2.21
C VAL A 226 17.91 3.63 -1.26
N GLU A 227 18.68 3.97 -0.21
CA GLU A 227 19.19 2.97 0.74
C GLU A 227 18.07 2.38 1.61
N ILE A 228 17.05 3.16 1.97
CA ILE A 228 15.83 2.64 2.62
C ILE A 228 15.12 1.65 1.70
N MET A 229 14.86 2.07 0.45
CA MET A 229 14.20 1.22 -0.55
C MET A 229 15.01 -0.05 -0.84
N ARG A 230 16.33 0.04 -0.92
CA ARG A 230 17.23 -1.10 -1.11
C ARG A 230 17.10 -2.11 0.02
N CYS A 231 17.13 -1.66 1.28
CA CYS A 231 16.96 -2.59 2.38
C CYS A 231 15.57 -3.24 2.37
N ALA A 232 14.52 -2.45 2.11
CA ALA A 232 13.16 -2.98 2.02
C ALA A 232 13.05 -4.08 0.94
N ASN A 233 13.57 -3.83 -0.26
CA ASN A 233 13.53 -4.81 -1.36
C ASN A 233 14.43 -6.02 -1.10
N HIS A 234 15.62 -5.86 -0.50
CA HIS A 234 16.45 -6.99 -0.05
C HIS A 234 15.75 -7.84 1.01
N ALA A 235 15.09 -7.20 1.97
CA ALA A 235 14.30 -7.88 3.00
C ALA A 235 13.16 -8.69 2.38
N THR A 236 12.47 -8.13 1.39
CA THR A 236 11.40 -8.82 0.66
C THR A 236 11.91 -10.03 -0.12
N VAL A 237 13.04 -9.90 -0.84
CA VAL A 237 13.68 -11.05 -1.51
C VAL A 237 14.08 -12.13 -0.49
N ALA A 238 14.68 -11.74 0.63
CA ALA A 238 15.07 -12.68 1.69
C ALA A 238 13.86 -13.40 2.30
N ALA A 239 12.77 -12.67 2.54
CA ALA A 239 11.51 -13.23 3.03
C ALA A 239 10.94 -14.28 2.07
N ILE A 240 10.85 -13.98 0.77
CA ILE A 240 10.37 -14.92 -0.25
C ILE A 240 11.29 -16.16 -0.30
N LYS A 241 12.62 -15.99 -0.20
CA LYS A 241 13.59 -17.09 -0.16
C LYS A 241 13.39 -18.01 1.05
N GLU A 242 13.13 -17.45 2.22
CA GLU A 242 12.84 -18.25 3.42
C GLU A 242 11.50 -18.99 3.28
N VAL A 243 10.46 -18.31 2.83
CA VAL A 243 9.13 -18.91 2.60
C VAL A 243 9.20 -20.06 1.62
N LYS A 244 9.94 -19.91 0.51
CA LYS A 244 10.10 -20.95 -0.50
C LYS A 244 10.54 -22.30 0.08
N LYS A 245 11.37 -22.31 1.13
CA LYS A 245 11.85 -23.55 1.79
C LYS A 245 10.72 -24.36 2.44
N HIS A 246 9.58 -23.72 2.69
CA HIS A 246 8.39 -24.31 3.29
C HIS A 246 7.27 -24.58 2.27
N VAL A 247 7.47 -24.23 1.00
CA VAL A 247 6.48 -24.46 -0.06
C VAL A 247 6.66 -25.87 -0.63
N GLY A 248 5.63 -26.71 -0.45
CA GLY A 248 5.61 -28.09 -0.92
C GLY A 248 4.19 -28.60 -1.10
N LYS A 249 4.05 -29.87 -1.51
CA LYS A 249 2.77 -30.50 -1.80
C LYS A 249 1.72 -30.25 -0.72
N GLY A 250 0.51 -29.86 -1.14
CA GLY A 250 -0.66 -29.72 -0.30
C GLY A 250 -0.78 -28.37 0.41
N ILE A 251 0.23 -27.51 0.32
CA ILE A 251 0.16 -26.14 0.83
C ILE A 251 -0.82 -25.32 -0.01
N SER A 252 -1.63 -24.50 0.66
CA SER A 252 -2.56 -23.56 0.01
C SER A 252 -1.92 -22.20 -0.27
N GLU A 253 -2.48 -21.47 -1.23
CA GLU A 253 -2.12 -20.07 -1.49
C GLU A 253 -2.23 -19.20 -0.23
N ASN A 254 -3.30 -19.40 0.57
CA ASN A 254 -3.49 -18.73 1.86
C ASN A 254 -2.37 -19.01 2.88
N GLU A 255 -1.89 -20.26 2.95
CA GLU A 255 -0.77 -20.62 3.82
C GLU A 255 0.54 -19.97 3.36
N ILE A 256 0.79 -19.93 2.04
CA ILE A 256 1.94 -19.22 1.46
C ILE A 256 1.86 -17.73 1.81
N ALA A 257 0.72 -17.08 1.55
CA ALA A 257 0.52 -15.66 1.81
C ALA A 257 0.72 -15.32 3.30
N SER A 258 0.16 -16.13 4.20
CA SER A 258 0.32 -15.94 5.64
C SER A 258 1.78 -16.07 6.10
N MET A 259 2.53 -17.04 5.57
CA MET A 259 3.96 -17.17 5.86
C MET A 259 4.77 -15.99 5.33
N THR A 260 4.46 -15.50 4.12
CA THR A 260 5.13 -14.34 3.53
C THR A 260 4.87 -13.07 4.34
N HIS A 261 3.63 -12.80 4.76
CA HIS A 261 3.35 -11.68 5.67
C HIS A 261 4.20 -11.74 6.94
N LYS A 262 4.25 -12.92 7.58
CA LYS A 262 5.03 -13.11 8.79
C LYS A 262 6.54 -12.91 8.53
N ALA A 263 7.06 -13.41 7.42
CA ALA A 263 8.46 -13.23 7.05
C ALA A 263 8.83 -11.76 6.82
N LEU A 264 8.00 -11.01 6.08
CA LEU A 264 8.19 -9.58 5.84
C LEU A 264 8.14 -8.77 7.14
N GLN A 265 7.18 -9.06 8.02
CA GLN A 265 7.07 -8.41 9.33
C GLN A 265 8.26 -8.72 10.22
N THR A 266 8.76 -9.97 10.19
CA THR A 266 9.96 -10.38 10.93
C THR A 266 11.21 -9.65 10.44
N ALA A 267 11.25 -9.34 9.13
CA ALA A 267 12.31 -8.52 8.52
C ALA A 267 12.22 -7.02 8.86
N GLY A 268 11.17 -6.59 9.58
CA GLY A 268 10.98 -5.21 10.02
C GLY A 268 10.09 -4.35 9.10
N LEU A 269 9.43 -4.95 8.10
CA LEU A 269 8.50 -4.22 7.24
C LEU A 269 7.13 -4.05 7.88
N THR A 270 6.51 -2.90 7.67
CA THR A 270 5.15 -2.58 8.09
C THR A 270 4.21 -2.52 6.89
N GLU A 271 2.90 -2.49 7.12
CA GLU A 271 1.90 -2.37 6.04
C GLU A 271 2.10 -3.38 4.90
N THR A 272 2.53 -4.59 5.26
CA THR A 272 2.85 -5.66 4.33
C THR A 272 1.61 -6.09 3.54
N TRP A 273 1.80 -6.45 2.28
CA TRP A 273 0.80 -7.03 1.40
C TRP A 273 1.40 -8.23 0.64
N VAL A 274 0.56 -9.21 0.30
CA VAL A 274 1.01 -10.42 -0.40
C VAL A 274 -0.07 -10.93 -1.35
N LEU A 275 0.34 -11.20 -2.57
CA LEU A 275 -0.35 -11.99 -3.56
C LEU A 275 0.42 -13.31 -3.74
N ALA A 276 -0.25 -14.43 -3.54
CA ALA A 276 0.33 -15.76 -3.77
C ALA A 276 -0.63 -16.59 -4.61
N LEU A 277 -0.17 -17.05 -5.77
CA LEU A 277 -0.99 -17.80 -6.71
C LEU A 277 -0.25 -19.03 -7.23
N ILE A 278 -1.00 -20.11 -7.44
CA ILE A 278 -0.46 -21.40 -7.88
C ILE A 278 -0.97 -21.71 -9.28
N ASN A 279 -0.08 -22.20 -10.16
CA ASN A 279 -0.38 -22.72 -11.49
C ASN A 279 -1.27 -21.78 -12.33
N GLU A 280 -2.44 -22.26 -12.79
CA GLU A 280 -3.35 -21.53 -13.65
C GLU A 280 -3.92 -20.27 -13.00
N ARG A 281 -3.97 -20.22 -11.66
CA ARG A 281 -4.43 -19.04 -10.94
C ARG A 281 -3.46 -17.88 -11.08
N ALA A 282 -2.16 -18.15 -11.27
CA ALA A 282 -1.16 -17.12 -11.54
C ALA A 282 -1.41 -16.37 -12.85
N ALA A 283 -2.28 -16.88 -13.75
CA ALA A 283 -2.74 -16.15 -14.93
C ALA A 283 -3.66 -14.95 -14.60
N LEU A 284 -4.00 -14.73 -13.33
CA LEU A 284 -4.73 -13.56 -12.82
C LEU A 284 -3.70 -12.56 -12.23
N PRO A 285 -3.31 -11.48 -12.95
CA PRO A 285 -2.22 -10.60 -12.52
C PRO A 285 -2.43 -9.98 -11.14
N HIS A 286 -3.70 -9.75 -10.76
CA HIS A 286 -4.16 -9.23 -9.46
C HIS A 286 -5.07 -10.25 -8.74
N GLY A 287 -4.82 -11.55 -8.91
CA GLY A 287 -5.60 -12.58 -8.22
C GLY A 287 -5.42 -12.51 -6.70
N GLU A 288 -6.39 -13.02 -5.96
CA GLU A 288 -6.29 -13.13 -4.50
C GLU A 288 -5.94 -14.57 -4.10
N ALA A 289 -5.13 -14.70 -3.06
CA ALA A 289 -4.82 -16.00 -2.47
C ALA A 289 -6.10 -16.68 -1.98
N GLY A 290 -6.23 -17.98 -2.26
CA GLY A 290 -7.35 -18.78 -1.81
C GLY A 290 -6.96 -20.14 -1.22
N ASP A 291 -7.93 -21.05 -1.20
CA ASP A 291 -7.74 -22.41 -0.68
C ASP A 291 -7.19 -23.38 -1.75
N HIS A 292 -6.80 -22.88 -2.94
CA HIS A 292 -6.19 -23.69 -3.97
C HIS A 292 -4.85 -24.23 -3.46
N LYS A 293 -4.59 -25.53 -3.69
CA LYS A 293 -3.46 -26.26 -3.12
C LYS A 293 -2.47 -26.67 -4.17
N LEU A 294 -1.19 -26.60 -3.80
CA LEU A 294 -0.10 -27.08 -4.62
C LEU A 294 -0.16 -28.61 -4.75
N GLY A 295 -0.02 -29.10 -6.00
CA GLY A 295 0.14 -30.52 -6.29
C GLY A 295 1.54 -31.04 -5.97
N ASP A 296 1.89 -32.19 -6.57
CA ASP A 296 3.27 -32.73 -6.52
C ASP A 296 4.23 -31.85 -7.33
N GLU A 297 3.73 -31.22 -8.39
CA GLU A 297 4.44 -30.27 -9.22
C GLU A 297 3.64 -28.99 -9.34
N GLY A 298 4.31 -27.87 -9.58
CA GLY A 298 3.63 -26.63 -9.85
C GLY A 298 4.56 -25.42 -9.89
N VAL A 299 3.95 -24.35 -10.37
CA VAL A 299 4.51 -23.00 -10.39
C VAL A 299 3.85 -22.21 -9.27
N VAL A 300 4.66 -21.50 -8.50
CA VAL A 300 4.20 -20.59 -7.47
C VAL A 300 4.68 -19.19 -7.82
N LEU A 301 3.74 -18.27 -7.92
CA LEU A 301 4.00 -16.84 -8.04
C LEU A 301 3.73 -16.20 -6.67
N ILE A 302 4.75 -15.57 -6.10
CA ILE A 302 4.62 -14.70 -4.93
C ILE A 302 4.98 -13.30 -5.38
N ASP A 303 4.05 -12.38 -5.22
CA ASP A 303 4.24 -10.95 -5.38
C ASP A 303 3.93 -10.30 -4.04
N ALA A 304 4.90 -9.58 -3.49
CA ALA A 304 4.82 -9.13 -2.12
C ALA A 304 5.68 -7.89 -1.86
N GLY A 305 5.26 -7.15 -0.84
CA GLY A 305 5.90 -5.91 -0.46
C GLY A 305 5.49 -5.43 0.91
N GLY A 306 6.04 -4.29 1.28
CA GLY A 306 5.78 -3.60 2.53
C GLY A 306 6.64 -2.37 2.68
N ARG A 307 6.40 -1.61 3.75
CA ARG A 307 7.04 -0.33 4.01
C ARG A 307 8.19 -0.44 4.99
N LEU A 308 9.27 0.27 4.69
CA LEU A 308 10.33 0.61 5.62
C LEU A 308 10.45 2.13 5.67
N LYS A 309 10.26 2.73 6.85
CA LYS A 309 10.36 4.19 7.04
C LYS A 309 9.50 5.00 6.05
N GLY A 310 8.36 4.41 5.65
CA GLY A 310 7.43 4.98 4.69
C GLY A 310 7.71 4.69 3.21
N TYR A 311 8.86 4.12 2.85
CA TYR A 311 9.17 3.73 1.47
C TYR A 311 8.83 2.28 1.20
N GLU A 312 8.35 2.01 -0.01
CA GLU A 312 7.80 0.73 -0.42
C GLU A 312 8.86 -0.21 -1.00
N SER A 313 8.64 -1.51 -0.78
CA SER A 313 9.25 -2.60 -1.55
C SER A 313 8.18 -3.33 -2.33
N ASP A 314 8.58 -3.93 -3.45
CA ASP A 314 7.67 -4.59 -4.38
C ASP A 314 8.44 -5.60 -5.22
N ILE A 315 8.23 -6.89 -4.96
CA ILE A 315 9.01 -7.97 -5.55
C ILE A 315 8.09 -9.13 -5.91
N THR A 316 8.05 -9.45 -7.20
CA THR A 316 7.51 -10.70 -7.71
C THR A 316 8.60 -11.73 -7.98
N ARG A 317 8.41 -12.94 -7.46
CA ARG A 317 9.14 -14.15 -7.87
C ARG A 317 8.16 -15.23 -8.29
N THR A 318 8.41 -15.80 -9.47
CA THR A 318 7.74 -17.02 -9.92
C THR A 318 8.74 -18.17 -9.93
N PHE A 319 8.47 -19.26 -9.21
CA PHE A 319 9.38 -20.41 -9.10
C PHE A 319 8.70 -21.77 -9.21
N PHE A 320 9.49 -22.77 -9.55
CA PHE A 320 9.05 -24.15 -9.72
C PHE A 320 9.38 -24.95 -8.46
N VAL A 321 8.46 -25.81 -8.04
CA VAL A 321 8.59 -26.61 -6.80
C VAL A 321 9.13 -28.03 -7.07
N SER A 322 9.09 -28.52 -8.32
CA SER A 322 9.68 -29.81 -8.71
C SER A 322 11.19 -29.70 -8.94
N GLU A 323 11.97 -30.61 -8.34
CA GLU A 323 13.43 -30.70 -8.50
C GLU A 323 13.86 -31.41 -9.80
N ASN A 324 12.92 -31.88 -10.63
CA ASN A 324 13.24 -32.50 -11.93
C ASN A 324 12.90 -31.57 -13.10
N PRO A 325 13.84 -30.70 -13.53
CA PRO A 325 13.68 -29.84 -14.71
C PRO A 325 13.26 -30.56 -15.99
N LYS A 326 13.56 -31.86 -16.11
CA LYS A 326 13.28 -32.65 -17.32
C LYS A 326 11.81 -33.07 -17.45
N GLU A 327 11.02 -32.90 -16.39
CA GLU A 327 9.61 -33.28 -16.34
C GLU A 327 8.66 -32.07 -16.41
N PHE A 328 9.19 -30.84 -16.31
CA PHE A 328 8.37 -29.64 -16.34
C PHE A 328 7.88 -29.30 -17.75
N ASN A 329 6.68 -28.72 -17.83
CA ASN A 329 6.08 -28.31 -19.09
C ASN A 329 6.98 -27.33 -19.86
N ALA A 330 7.41 -27.72 -21.07
CA ALA A 330 8.33 -26.95 -21.90
C ALA A 330 7.83 -25.53 -22.20
N THR A 331 6.52 -25.34 -22.39
CA THR A 331 5.90 -24.03 -22.62
C THR A 331 6.06 -23.12 -21.41
N ILE A 332 5.85 -23.63 -20.20
CA ILE A 332 5.99 -22.85 -18.97
C ILE A 332 7.47 -22.47 -18.73
N TYR A 333 8.38 -23.43 -18.99
CA TYR A 333 9.81 -23.19 -18.91
C TYR A 333 10.25 -22.09 -19.89
N GLU A 334 9.82 -22.17 -21.16
CA GLU A 334 10.08 -21.16 -22.18
C GLU A 334 9.51 -19.79 -21.79
N ALA A 335 8.28 -19.73 -21.29
CA ALA A 335 7.65 -18.49 -20.85
C ALA A 335 8.44 -17.83 -19.70
N TRP A 336 8.90 -18.61 -18.72
CA TRP A 336 9.73 -18.08 -17.63
C TRP A 336 11.03 -17.48 -18.13
N HIS A 337 11.74 -18.19 -19.01
CA HIS A 337 12.98 -17.68 -19.59
C HIS A 337 12.75 -16.47 -20.51
N THR A 338 11.61 -16.40 -21.18
CA THR A 338 11.21 -15.22 -21.98
C THR A 338 11.00 -14.00 -21.08
N VAL A 339 10.27 -14.14 -19.98
CA VAL A 339 10.08 -13.08 -18.99
C VAL A 339 11.41 -12.60 -18.42
N LYS A 340 12.28 -13.54 -18.00
CA LYS A 340 13.63 -13.21 -17.52
C LYS A 340 14.45 -12.47 -18.57
N ALA A 341 14.41 -12.90 -19.83
CA ALA A 341 15.14 -12.25 -20.92
C ALA A 341 14.62 -10.83 -21.18
N ALA A 342 13.30 -10.62 -21.13
CA ALA A 342 12.69 -9.31 -21.26
C ALA A 342 13.12 -8.37 -20.12
N GLN A 343 13.05 -8.84 -18.87
CA GLN A 343 13.49 -8.08 -17.68
C GLN A 343 14.97 -7.70 -17.77
N SER A 344 15.83 -8.68 -18.08
CA SER A 344 17.28 -8.49 -18.19
C SER A 344 17.64 -7.49 -19.30
N ALA A 345 16.94 -7.53 -20.43
CA ALA A 345 17.20 -6.62 -21.54
C ALA A 345 16.82 -5.18 -21.21
N VAL A 346 15.77 -4.94 -20.42
CA VAL A 346 15.44 -3.60 -19.92
C VAL A 346 16.58 -3.08 -19.05
N ILE A 347 17.04 -3.90 -18.12
CA ILE A 347 18.14 -3.55 -17.19
C ILE A 347 19.43 -3.22 -17.94
N GLU A 348 19.75 -3.97 -19.00
CA GLU A 348 20.94 -3.76 -19.81
C GLU A 348 20.85 -2.53 -20.72
N LYS A 349 19.68 -2.27 -21.31
CA LYS A 349 19.54 -1.32 -22.42
C LYS A 349 18.95 0.03 -22.00
N ALA A 350 18.22 0.11 -20.90
CA ALA A 350 17.65 1.37 -20.47
C ALA A 350 18.75 2.30 -19.92
N THR A 351 18.83 3.49 -20.50
CA THR A 351 19.81 4.51 -20.16
C THR A 351 19.14 5.83 -19.82
N LEU A 352 19.93 6.77 -19.30
CA LEU A 352 19.47 8.15 -19.11
C LEU A 352 18.85 8.71 -20.39
N ASN A 353 17.80 9.51 -20.21
CA ASN A 353 17.02 10.18 -21.25
C ASN A 353 16.26 9.26 -22.21
N LEU A 354 16.26 7.94 -22.01
CA LEU A 354 15.35 7.05 -22.74
C LEU A 354 13.90 7.35 -22.33
N PRO A 355 12.96 7.57 -23.28
CA PRO A 355 11.55 7.75 -22.95
C PRO A 355 10.96 6.53 -22.24
N CYS A 356 10.06 6.74 -21.28
CA CYS A 356 9.44 5.63 -20.52
C CYS A 356 8.68 4.65 -21.43
N ALA A 357 8.07 5.14 -22.51
CA ALA A 357 7.47 4.31 -23.55
C ALA A 357 8.48 3.39 -24.27
N GLU A 358 9.71 3.85 -24.48
CA GLU A 358 10.76 3.05 -25.12
C GLU A 358 11.30 1.99 -24.17
N VAL A 359 11.36 2.28 -22.86
CA VAL A 359 11.70 1.29 -21.82
C VAL A 359 10.73 0.11 -21.86
N ASP A 360 9.42 0.38 -21.87
CA ASP A 360 8.36 -0.64 -22.02
C ASP A 360 8.49 -1.44 -23.33
N THR A 361 8.81 -0.75 -24.42
CA THR A 361 8.97 -1.36 -25.75
C THR A 361 10.09 -2.40 -25.78
N ILE A 362 11.18 -2.23 -25.03
CA ILE A 362 12.29 -3.20 -24.97
C ILE A 362 11.79 -4.59 -24.53
N ALA A 363 11.01 -4.64 -23.45
CA ALA A 363 10.47 -5.89 -22.94
C ALA A 363 9.42 -6.49 -23.89
N ARG A 364 8.52 -5.65 -24.41
CA ARG A 364 7.46 -6.10 -25.34
C ARG A 364 8.04 -6.77 -26.58
N GLN A 365 9.05 -6.17 -27.21
CA GLN A 365 9.66 -6.74 -28.43
C GLN A 365 10.20 -8.16 -28.21
N ILE A 366 10.74 -8.45 -27.03
CA ILE A 366 11.27 -9.79 -26.69
C ILE A 366 10.12 -10.78 -26.52
N ILE A 367 9.07 -10.39 -25.78
CA ILE A 367 7.89 -11.22 -25.52
C ILE A 367 7.10 -11.47 -26.81
N ASP A 368 6.93 -10.45 -27.65
CA ASP A 368 6.28 -10.54 -28.96
C ASP A 368 7.00 -11.50 -29.88
N LYS A 369 8.35 -11.42 -29.94
CA LYS A 369 9.18 -12.32 -30.75
C LYS A 369 9.08 -13.78 -30.30
N ALA A 370 8.84 -14.02 -29.01
CA ALA A 370 8.56 -15.33 -28.46
C ALA A 370 7.10 -15.79 -28.63
N SER A 371 6.29 -15.06 -29.42
CA SER A 371 4.86 -15.34 -29.66
C SER A 371 3.98 -15.24 -28.42
N TYR A 372 4.43 -14.51 -27.38
CA TYR A 372 3.67 -14.27 -26.15
C TYR A 372 3.09 -12.86 -26.05
N GLY A 373 3.20 -12.04 -27.09
CA GLY A 373 2.76 -10.63 -27.09
C GLY A 373 1.32 -10.42 -26.63
N ASP A 374 0.43 -11.31 -27.06
CA ASP A 374 -0.97 -11.29 -26.65
C ASP A 374 -1.21 -11.61 -25.16
N TYR A 375 -0.19 -12.06 -24.43
CA TYR A 375 -0.28 -12.44 -23.02
C TYR A 375 0.44 -11.46 -22.07
N PHE A 376 1.11 -10.43 -22.59
CA PHE A 376 1.68 -9.33 -21.80
C PHE A 376 0.79 -8.08 -21.88
N LYS A 377 -0.26 -8.05 -21.06
CA LYS A 377 -1.38 -7.10 -21.20
C LYS A 377 -1.32 -5.86 -20.30
N HIS A 378 -0.37 -5.77 -19.37
CA HIS A 378 -0.17 -4.58 -18.54
C HIS A 378 1.11 -3.82 -18.95
N ARG A 379 1.32 -2.63 -18.37
CA ARG A 379 2.55 -1.83 -18.51
C ARG A 379 3.79 -2.61 -18.02
N LEU A 380 4.99 -2.27 -18.48
CA LEU A 380 6.23 -2.87 -17.98
C LEU A 380 6.51 -2.57 -16.51
N GLY A 381 6.07 -1.42 -16.01
CA GLY A 381 6.29 -1.07 -14.62
C GLY A 381 5.81 0.33 -14.26
N HIS A 382 6.00 0.70 -13.01
CA HIS A 382 5.60 1.96 -12.40
C HIS A 382 6.71 2.54 -11.57
N GLY A 383 6.65 3.85 -11.33
CA GLY A 383 7.48 4.47 -10.30
C GLY A 383 7.08 3.94 -8.94
N ILE A 384 8.03 3.95 -8.01
CA ILE A 384 7.82 3.50 -6.64
C ILE A 384 8.64 4.37 -5.70
N GLY A 385 8.12 4.62 -4.50
CA GLY A 385 8.76 5.48 -3.51
C GLY A 385 8.00 5.45 -2.19
N LEU A 386 7.39 6.58 -1.84
CA LEU A 386 6.47 6.65 -0.69
C LEU A 386 5.10 6.04 -1.00
N GLU A 387 4.79 5.83 -2.28
CA GLU A 387 3.64 5.08 -2.76
C GLU A 387 4.12 3.88 -3.56
N GLY A 388 3.38 2.76 -3.51
CA GLY A 388 3.71 1.56 -4.28
C GLY A 388 3.69 1.86 -5.78
N HIS A 389 2.68 2.61 -6.22
CA HIS A 389 2.56 3.12 -7.58
C HIS A 389 2.62 4.65 -7.62
N GLU A 390 3.72 5.21 -8.11
CA GLU A 390 3.87 6.64 -8.40
C GLU A 390 4.50 6.85 -9.79
N GLN A 391 4.73 8.11 -10.17
CA GLN A 391 5.43 8.42 -11.41
C GLN A 391 6.92 8.03 -11.31
N PRO A 392 7.61 7.71 -12.43
CA PRO A 392 7.09 7.63 -13.80
C PRO A 392 6.55 6.23 -14.17
N TYR A 393 5.55 6.15 -15.05
CA TYR A 393 5.06 4.85 -15.57
C TYR A 393 5.79 4.39 -16.83
N MET A 394 6.29 3.15 -16.85
CA MET A 394 6.89 2.50 -18.03
C MET A 394 5.77 1.91 -18.89
N VAL A 395 5.14 2.76 -19.70
CA VAL A 395 3.99 2.41 -20.54
C VAL A 395 4.09 3.10 -21.90
N GLN A 396 3.63 2.44 -22.98
CA GLN A 396 3.77 2.92 -24.36
C GLN A 396 3.21 4.33 -24.62
N SER A 397 2.21 4.77 -23.84
CA SER A 397 1.64 6.12 -23.97
C SER A 397 2.49 7.21 -23.31
N ASN A 398 3.44 6.85 -22.45
CA ASN A 398 4.30 7.81 -21.75
C ASN A 398 5.52 8.20 -22.60
N THR A 399 5.26 8.95 -23.67
CA THR A 399 6.30 9.36 -24.63
C THR A 399 7.04 10.64 -24.21
N GLN A 400 6.53 11.38 -23.23
CA GLN A 400 7.07 12.70 -22.84
C GLN A 400 8.03 12.60 -21.66
N GLN A 401 7.81 11.66 -20.74
CA GLN A 401 8.71 11.46 -19.60
C GLN A 401 9.90 10.60 -20.01
N SER A 402 11.10 11.11 -19.78
CA SER A 402 12.35 10.36 -19.99
C SER A 402 13.00 10.00 -18.66
N LEU A 403 13.75 8.88 -18.64
CA LEU A 403 14.49 8.44 -17.45
C LEU A 403 15.55 9.47 -17.03
N LYS A 404 15.61 9.75 -15.73
CA LYS A 404 16.59 10.64 -15.11
C LYS A 404 17.26 9.92 -13.94
N SER A 405 18.47 10.36 -13.61
CA SER A 405 19.22 9.82 -12.47
C SER A 405 18.43 10.03 -11.17
N GLY A 406 18.34 9.01 -10.34
CA GLY A 406 17.56 8.98 -9.09
C GLY A 406 16.12 8.49 -9.26
N MET A 407 15.64 8.25 -10.49
CA MET A 407 14.32 7.64 -10.69
C MET A 407 14.31 6.19 -10.27
N THR A 408 13.33 5.81 -9.46
CA THR A 408 13.07 4.43 -9.04
C THR A 408 11.78 3.91 -9.67
N PHE A 409 11.80 2.67 -10.16
CA PHE A 409 10.64 2.04 -10.82
C PHE A 409 10.73 0.51 -10.79
N SER A 410 9.61 -0.18 -10.97
CA SER A 410 9.55 -1.62 -11.18
C SER A 410 9.91 -2.00 -12.62
N VAL A 411 10.57 -3.15 -12.78
CA VAL A 411 10.72 -3.84 -14.07
C VAL A 411 10.09 -5.21 -13.94
N GLU A 412 8.82 -5.30 -14.34
CA GLU A 412 7.91 -6.42 -14.03
C GLU A 412 7.24 -7.05 -15.26
N PRO A 413 7.97 -7.42 -16.33
CA PRO A 413 7.34 -8.08 -17.46
C PRO A 413 6.63 -9.37 -17.00
N GLY A 414 5.47 -9.65 -17.59
CA GLY A 414 4.67 -10.82 -17.23
C GLY A 414 3.97 -11.45 -18.43
N ILE A 415 3.86 -12.78 -18.42
CA ILE A 415 3.12 -13.58 -19.41
C ILE A 415 2.00 -14.30 -18.67
N TYR A 416 0.76 -14.03 -19.04
CA TYR A 416 -0.43 -14.63 -18.42
C TYR A 416 -1.25 -15.35 -19.47
N VAL A 417 -1.15 -16.68 -19.50
CA VAL A 417 -1.92 -17.52 -20.42
C VAL A 417 -3.18 -17.98 -19.70
N PRO A 418 -4.38 -17.47 -20.07
CA PRO A 418 -5.61 -17.74 -19.33
C PRO A 418 -5.86 -19.23 -19.13
N HIS A 419 -6.25 -19.59 -17.91
CA HIS A 419 -6.54 -20.97 -17.49
C HIS A 419 -5.36 -21.95 -17.59
N GLN A 420 -4.14 -21.48 -17.81
CA GLN A 420 -2.95 -22.35 -17.92
C GLN A 420 -1.88 -21.98 -16.91
N PHE A 421 -1.34 -20.76 -16.99
CA PHE A 421 -0.27 -20.31 -16.09
C PHE A 421 -0.10 -18.78 -16.17
N GLY A 422 0.56 -18.22 -15.16
CA GLY A 422 1.15 -16.89 -15.25
C GLY A 422 2.57 -16.89 -14.71
N ILE A 423 3.45 -16.15 -15.39
CA ILE A 423 4.82 -15.90 -14.96
C ILE A 423 5.04 -14.39 -14.91
N ARG A 424 5.46 -13.88 -13.76
CA ARG A 424 5.97 -12.51 -13.59
C ARG A 424 7.28 -12.56 -12.79
N LEU A 425 8.23 -11.74 -13.20
CA LEU A 425 9.46 -11.48 -12.45
C LEU A 425 9.57 -9.97 -12.32
N GLU A 426 9.74 -9.50 -11.10
CA GLU A 426 9.75 -8.09 -10.79
C GLU A 426 10.86 -7.75 -9.82
N ASP A 427 11.54 -6.66 -10.14
CA ASP A 427 12.59 -6.09 -9.33
C ASP A 427 12.51 -4.57 -9.41
N ILE A 428 12.65 -3.92 -8.26
CA ILE A 428 12.79 -2.47 -8.19
C ILE A 428 14.21 -2.07 -8.57
N VAL A 429 14.30 -1.05 -9.42
CA VAL A 429 15.55 -0.47 -9.89
C VAL A 429 15.63 1.02 -9.57
N VAL A 430 16.86 1.53 -9.53
CA VAL A 430 17.16 2.96 -9.61
C VAL A 430 17.96 3.25 -10.88
N MET A 431 17.56 4.29 -11.63
CA MET A 431 18.36 4.82 -12.72
C MET A 431 19.50 5.66 -12.13
N THR A 432 20.74 5.26 -12.36
CA THR A 432 21.94 6.00 -11.95
C THR A 432 22.55 6.76 -13.14
N LYS A 433 23.64 7.50 -12.91
CA LYS A 433 24.43 8.09 -13.99
C LYS A 433 25.09 7.05 -14.91
N ASN A 434 25.25 5.81 -14.42
CA ASN A 434 25.95 4.73 -15.12
C ASN A 434 24.98 3.67 -15.69
N GLY A 435 23.67 3.89 -15.60
CA GLY A 435 22.64 2.93 -16.00
C GLY A 435 21.80 2.43 -14.82
N ILE A 436 21.05 1.36 -15.04
CA ILE A 436 20.19 0.76 -14.02
C ILE A 436 21.02 0.07 -12.93
N GLU A 437 20.61 0.27 -11.69
CA GLU A 437 21.06 -0.48 -10.52
C GLU A 437 19.86 -1.17 -9.85
N LEU A 438 20.03 -2.44 -9.46
CA LEU A 438 18.99 -3.23 -8.79
C LEU A 438 18.94 -2.91 -7.29
N LEU A 439 17.74 -2.64 -6.78
CA LEU A 439 17.50 -2.47 -5.35
C LEU A 439 17.16 -3.79 -4.65
N SER A 440 16.96 -4.87 -5.40
CA SER A 440 16.66 -6.22 -4.91
C SER A 440 17.89 -7.10 -4.66
N GLY A 441 19.08 -6.60 -4.99
CA GLY A 441 20.36 -7.30 -4.81
C GLY A 441 20.70 -8.30 -5.91
N GLY A 442 19.71 -8.72 -6.71
CA GLY A 442 19.92 -9.58 -7.88
C GLY A 442 18.62 -10.09 -8.47
N LEU A 443 18.65 -10.40 -9.76
CA LEU A 443 17.55 -11.05 -10.47
C LEU A 443 17.46 -12.53 -10.07
N ALA A 444 16.28 -13.12 -10.26
CA ALA A 444 16.14 -14.57 -10.17
C ALA A 444 17.08 -15.27 -11.15
N ASN A 445 17.92 -16.20 -10.66
CA ASN A 445 18.91 -16.91 -11.45
C ASN A 445 18.29 -18.00 -12.34
N SER A 446 17.29 -18.70 -11.81
CA SER A 446 16.55 -19.73 -12.53
C SER A 446 15.15 -19.90 -11.92
N PRO A 447 14.24 -20.71 -12.50
CA PRO A 447 12.98 -21.05 -11.85
C PRO A 447 13.16 -21.71 -10.47
N TRP A 448 14.36 -22.20 -10.15
CA TRP A 448 14.68 -22.85 -8.87
C TRP A 448 15.56 -22.01 -7.94
N GLU A 449 16.14 -20.92 -8.42
CA GLU A 449 17.08 -20.10 -7.65
C GLU A 449 16.65 -18.63 -7.75
N LEU A 450 16.13 -18.12 -6.63
CA LEU A 450 15.44 -16.83 -6.54
C LEU A 450 16.36 -15.62 -6.38
#